data_AF-A0A2D6G801-F1
#
_entry.id   AF-A0A2D6G801-F1
#
_cell.length_a   1.000
_cell.length_b   1.000
_cell.length_c   1.000
_cell.angle_alpha   90.00
_cell.angle_beta   90.00
_cell.angle_gamma   90.00
#
_symmetry.space_group_name_H-M   'P 1'
#
loop_
_entity.id
_entity.type
_entity.pdbx_description
1 polymer ?
#
loop_
_entity_poly.entity_id
_entity_poly.type
_entity_poly.pdbx_seq_one_letter_code
_entity_poly.pdbx_strand_id
1 'polypeptide(L)' 'MKVRAMKFYKELNLYLATAYAEGFCEGESGTEEEQICAWQWLIDTGTCWQLQGFFGRTAQSLIEQEICGKAKKGFPRK' A
#
# COMPACT_ATOMS: atom_id res chain seq x y z
N MET A 1 -2.44 11.63 -8.31
CA MET A 1 -3.74 11.10 -7.81
C MET A 1 -3.82 11.23 -6.28
N LYS A 2 -4.99 11.54 -5.70
CA LYS A 2 -5.15 11.69 -4.23
C LYS A 2 -5.60 10.39 -3.56
N VAL A 3 -4.79 9.33 -3.65
CA VAL A 3 -5.12 7.97 -3.15
C VAL A 3 -5.67 7.96 -1.71
N ARG A 4 -5.09 8.76 -0.81
CA ARG A 4 -5.51 8.86 0.61
C ARG A 4 -6.92 9.42 0.85
N ALA A 5 -7.51 10.07 -0.16
CA ALA A 5 -8.87 10.61 -0.07
C ALA A 5 -9.93 9.60 -0.53
N MET A 6 -9.52 8.50 -1.17
CA MET A 6 -10.43 7.49 -1.70
C MET A 6 -11.16 6.77 -0.56
N LYS A 7 -12.40 6.36 -0.83
CA LYS A 7 -13.17 5.51 0.09
C LYS A 7 -12.44 4.19 0.33
N PHE A 8 -11.97 3.56 -0.76
CA PHE A 8 -11.18 2.33 -0.74
C PHE A 8 -10.00 2.39 0.24
N TYR A 9 -9.17 3.43 0.17
CA TYR A 9 -8.05 3.63 1.09
C TYR A 9 -8.43 3.57 2.57
N LYS A 10 -9.58 4.14 2.94
CA LYS A 10 -10.03 4.23 4.33
C LYS A 10 -10.59 2.90 4.85
N GLU A 11 -11.02 2.02 3.95
CA GLU A 11 -11.59 0.71 4.27
C GLU A 11 -10.54 -0.40 4.26
N LEU A 12 -9.34 -0.13 3.73
CA LEU A 12 -8.22 -1.06 3.78
C LEU A 12 -7.82 -1.40 5.21
N ASN A 13 -7.57 -2.69 5.41
CA ASN A 13 -6.93 -3.27 6.56
C ASN A 13 -5.68 -4.05 6.09
N LEU A 14 -4.93 -4.64 7.03
CA LEU A 14 -3.70 -5.37 6.69
C LEU A 14 -3.95 -6.47 5.65
N TYR A 15 -4.97 -7.29 5.85
CA TYR A 15 -5.29 -8.42 4.97
C TYR A 15 -5.60 -7.96 3.53
N LEU A 16 -6.51 -6.99 3.39
CA LEU A 16 -6.88 -6.45 2.08
C LEU A 16 -5.68 -5.74 1.44
N ALA A 17 -4.97 -4.91 2.19
CA ALA A 17 -3.83 -4.17 1.65
C ALA A 17 -2.72 -5.10 1.14
N THR A 18 -2.46 -6.23 1.81
CA THR A 18 -1.52 -7.23 1.28
C THR A 18 -2.05 -7.93 0.03
N ALA A 19 -3.32 -8.36 0.02
CA ALA A 19 -3.90 -9.04 -1.12
C ALA A 19 -3.94 -8.17 -2.38
N TYR A 20 -4.30 -6.89 -2.25
CA TYR A 20 -4.29 -5.93 -3.36
C TYR A 20 -2.86 -5.59 -3.79
N ALA A 21 -1.93 -5.38 -2.86
CA ALA A 21 -0.54 -5.06 -3.19
C ALA A 21 0.16 -6.19 -3.96
N GLU A 22 -0.15 -7.45 -3.65
CA GLU A 22 0.40 -8.63 -4.33
C GLU A 22 -0.36 -9.03 -5.60
N GLY A 23 -1.51 -8.41 -5.87
CA GLY A 23 -2.35 -8.74 -7.03
C GLY A 23 -3.13 -10.05 -6.89
N PHE A 24 -3.37 -10.54 -5.67
CA PHE A 24 -4.06 -11.81 -5.37
C PHE A 24 -5.45 -11.59 -4.73
N CYS A 25 -6.23 -10.60 -5.18
CA CYS A 25 -7.52 -10.25 -4.57
C CYS A 25 -8.64 -11.25 -4.87
N GLU A 26 -8.70 -12.38 -4.16
CA GLU A 26 -9.85 -13.30 -4.07
C GLU A 26 -10.57 -13.63 -5.41
N GLY A 27 -9.87 -13.59 -6.55
CA GLY A 27 -10.44 -13.83 -7.89
C GLY A 27 -10.99 -12.59 -8.60
N GLU A 28 -11.05 -11.43 -7.96
CA GLU A 28 -11.26 -10.12 -8.60
C GLU A 28 -9.90 -9.47 -8.85
N SER A 29 -9.50 -9.32 -10.11
CA SER A 29 -8.28 -8.59 -10.43
C SER A 29 -8.44 -7.13 -10.02
N GLY A 30 -7.90 -6.76 -8.86
CA GLY A 30 -7.84 -5.37 -8.41
C GLY A 30 -7.17 -4.51 -9.46
N THR A 31 -7.79 -3.36 -9.75
CA THR A 31 -7.27 -2.39 -10.72
C THR A 31 -5.88 -1.89 -10.32
N GLU A 32 -5.09 -1.41 -11.26
CA GLU A 32 -3.76 -0.85 -10.98
C GLU A 32 -3.85 0.26 -9.90
N GLU A 33 -4.89 1.09 -9.96
CA GLU A 33 -5.16 2.14 -8.98
C GLU A 33 -5.40 1.60 -7.57
N GLU A 34 -6.09 0.47 -7.43
CA GLU A 34 -6.33 -0.19 -6.14
C GLU A 34 -5.05 -0.83 -5.60
N GLN A 35 -4.23 -1.43 -6.46
CA GLN A 35 -2.92 -1.95 -6.07
C GLN A 35 -2.01 -0.82 -5.56
N ILE A 36 -1.94 0.29 -6.29
CA ILE A 36 -1.17 1.48 -5.87
C ILE A 36 -1.74 2.05 -4.56
N CYS A 37 -3.05 2.08 -4.41
CA CYS A 37 -3.70 2.54 -3.18
C CYS A 37 -3.35 1.64 -1.98
N ALA A 38 -3.31 0.33 -2.18
CA ALA A 38 -2.90 -0.66 -1.18
C ALA A 38 -1.43 -0.51 -0.79
N TRP A 39 -0.52 -0.37 -1.77
CA TRP A 39 0.88 -0.06 -1.52
C TRP A 39 1.04 1.24 -0.71
N GLN A 40 0.31 2.28 -1.07
CA GLN A 40 0.36 3.54 -0.32
C GLN A 40 -0.10 3.36 1.13
N TRP A 41 -1.14 2.56 1.38
CA TRP A 41 -1.62 2.25 2.72
C TRP A 41 -0.59 1.47 3.55
N LEU A 42 0.09 0.48 2.95
CA LEU A 42 1.16 -0.27 3.60
C LEU A 42 2.35 0.61 3.96
N ILE A 43 2.70 1.57 3.09
CA ILE A 43 3.74 2.56 3.35
C ILE A 43 3.33 3.49 4.49
N ASP A 44 2.11 4.03 4.45
CA ASP A 44 1.62 4.96 5.45
C ASP A 44 1.58 4.29 6.83
N THR A 45 1.04 3.08 6.94
CA THR A 45 1.00 2.31 8.21
C THR A 45 2.35 1.76 8.67
N GLY A 46 3.39 1.90 7.84
CA GLY A 46 4.70 1.30 8.09
C GLY A 46 4.73 -0.22 8.04
N THR A 47 3.63 -0.88 7.66
CA THR A 47 3.50 -2.34 7.72
C THR A 47 4.38 -3.03 6.69
N CYS A 48 4.63 -2.41 5.53
CA CYS A 48 5.54 -2.96 4.51
C CYS A 48 6.96 -3.20 5.02
N TRP A 49 7.39 -2.50 6.09
CA TRP A 49 8.71 -2.65 6.71
C TRP A 49 8.77 -3.76 7.77
N GLN A 50 7.61 -4.27 8.21
CA GLN A 50 7.48 -5.34 9.20
C GLN A 50 7.17 -6.70 8.55
N LEU A 51 6.72 -6.69 7.30
CA LEU A 51 6.45 -7.89 6.50
C LEU A 51 7.73 -8.46 5.88
N GLN A 52 7.62 -9.63 5.24
CA GLN A 52 8.73 -10.25 4.52
C GLN A 52 9.39 -9.25 3.55
N GLY A 53 10.71 -9.35 3.40
CA GLY A 53 11.52 -8.33 2.73
C GLY A 53 11.11 -7.94 1.29
N PHE A 54 10.28 -8.73 0.61
CA PHE A 54 9.63 -8.33 -0.63
C PHE A 54 8.87 -7.00 -0.48
N PHE A 55 8.01 -6.87 0.54
CA PHE A 55 7.17 -5.68 0.74
C PHE A 55 8.00 -4.41 0.92
N GLY A 56 9.06 -4.47 1.74
CA GLY A 56 9.94 -3.32 1.95
C GLY A 56 10.66 -2.90 0.67
N ARG A 57 11.25 -3.85 -0.08
CA ARG A 57 11.96 -3.53 -1.33
C ARG A 57 11.02 -2.97 -2.40
N THR A 58 9.82 -3.54 -2.53
CA THR A 58 8.82 -3.06 -3.49
C THR A 58 8.32 -1.67 -3.10
N ALA A 59 7.99 -1.45 -1.82
CA ALA A 59 7.58 -0.13 -1.32
C ALA A 59 8.67 0.93 -1.56
N GLN A 60 9.94 0.60 -1.33
CA GLN A 60 11.07 1.48 -1.61
C GLN A 60 11.15 1.83 -3.10
N SER A 61 11.07 0.83 -3.97
CA SER A 61 11.12 1.04 -5.42
C SER A 61 9.95 1.90 -5.93
N LEU A 62 8.74 1.69 -5.41
CA LEU A 62 7.56 2.49 -5.76
C LEU A 62 7.67 3.94 -5.30
N ILE A 63 8.35 4.20 -4.18
CA ILE A 63 8.64 5.56 -3.71
C ILE A 63 9.69 6.24 -4.60
N GLU A 64 10.73 5.50 -4.99
CA GLU A 64 11.80 6.00 -5.87
C GLU A 64 11.28 6.32 -7.28
N GLN A 65 10.30 5.54 -7.77
CA GLN A 65 9.63 5.77 -9.04
C GLN A 65 8.52 6.84 -8.98
N GLU A 66 8.31 7.46 -7.81
CA GLU A 66 7.25 8.46 -7.56
C GLU A 66 5.81 7.96 -7.80
N ILE A 67 5.62 6.64 -7.89
CA ILE A 67 4.30 5.99 -7.96
C ILE A 67 3.59 6.11 -6.60
N CYS A 68 4.36 5.92 -5.52
CA CYS A 68 3.90 6.09 -4.15
C CYS A 68 4.65 7.22 -3.44
N GLY A 69 3.99 7.84 -2.46
CA GLY A 69 4.62 8.85 -1.60
C GLY A 69 5.15 8.26 -0.31
N LYS A 70 6.17 8.92 0.27
CA LYS A 70 6.63 8.64 1.65
C LYS A 70 5.46 8.75 2.64
N ALA A 71 5.56 7.99 3.74
CA ALA A 71 4.59 8.07 4.83
C ALA A 71 4.50 9.49 5.39
N LYS A 72 3.28 9.95 5.68
CA LYS A 72 3.08 11.26 6.33
C LYS A 72 3.55 11.24 7.79
N LYS A 73 4.05 12.38 8.28
CA LYS A 73 4.32 12.56 9.73
C LYS A 73 3.05 12.28 10.53
N GLY A 74 3.17 11.46 11.59
CA GLY A 74 2.07 11.13 12.51
C GLY A 74 1.33 9.83 12.20
N PHE A 75 1.66 9.12 11.11
CA PHE A 75 1.15 7.77 10.91
C PHE A 75 1.89 6.79 11.84
N PRO A 76 1.21 5.80 12.45
CA PRO A 76 1.84 4.89 13.39
C PRO A 76 2.96 4.12 12.70
N ARG A 77 4.20 4.34 13.14
CA ARG A 77 5.30 3.41 12.93
C ARG A 77 5.19 2.41 14.08
N LYS A 78 4.56 1.26 13.83
CA LYS A 78 4.65 0.15 14.79
C LYS A 78 6.09 -0.33 14.89
#